data_AF-A0A7L3HQI8-F1
#
_entry.id   AF-A0A7L3HQI8-F1
#
_cell.length_a   1.000
_cell.length_b   1.000
_cell.length_c   1.000
_cell.angle_alpha   90.00
_cell.angle_beta   90.00
_cell.angle_gamma   90.00
#
_symmetry.space_group_name_H-M   'P 1'
#
loop_
_entity.id
_entity.type
_entity.pdbx_description
1 polymer ?
#
loop_
_entity_poly.entity_id
_entity_poly.type
_entity_poly.pdbx_seq_one_letter_code
_entity_poly.pdbx_strand_id
1 'polypeptide(L)'
;YVMLLTLSPYTPRFRDRVSPPGVMIRPYLNGFTIAFNVSQPNTWQPYVDSMHHFLAAYDDKVQEEKNIECVPGQYFIQGGNDSEEKKACQFKRSLLQNCSGIEDPTFGYSKGQPCILLKMNRVL
;
A
#
# COMPACT_ATOMS: atom_id res chain seq x y z
N TYR A 1 12.35 -21.59 24.95
CA TYR A 1 12.42 -20.17 25.36
C TYR A 1 13.74 -19.50 24.95
N VAL A 2 14.90 -20.15 25.09
CA VAL A 2 16.23 -19.57 24.77
C VAL A 2 16.35 -18.99 23.34
N MET A 3 15.73 -19.62 22.33
CA MET A 3 15.82 -19.13 20.94
C MET A 3 15.24 -17.73 20.75
N LEU A 4 14.11 -17.39 21.40
CA LEU A 4 13.49 -16.06 21.28
C LEU A 4 14.37 -14.95 21.86
N LEU A 5 15.20 -15.27 22.87
CA LEU A 5 16.14 -14.31 23.47
C LEU A 5 17.32 -13.96 22.55
N THR A 6 17.53 -14.73 21.48
CA THR A 6 18.59 -14.49 20.49
C THR A 6 18.12 -13.67 19.29
N LEU A 7 16.84 -13.29 19.25
CA LEU A 7 16.23 -12.53 18.16
C LEU A 7 16.00 -11.09 18.61
N SER A 8 16.33 -10.14 17.73
CA SER A 8 15.92 -8.74 17.92
C SER A 8 14.44 -8.59 17.54
N PRO A 9 13.63 -7.88 18.32
CA PRO A 9 12.24 -7.58 17.95
C PRO A 9 12.15 -6.55 16.81
N TYR A 10 13.23 -5.82 16.51
CA TYR A 10 13.23 -4.71 15.55
C TYR A 10 13.82 -5.08 14.18
N THR A 11 14.82 -5.97 14.17
CA THR A 11 15.57 -6.31 12.95
C THR A 11 15.73 -7.83 12.78
N PRO A 12 15.23 -8.42 11.68
CA PRO A 12 15.39 -9.86 11.45
C PRO A 12 16.85 -10.22 11.19
N ARG A 13 17.29 -11.35 11.75
CA ARG A 13 18.66 -11.84 11.66
C ARG A 13 19.07 -12.27 10.23
N PHE A 14 18.14 -12.78 9.45
CA PHE A 14 18.37 -13.23 8.06
C PHE A 14 17.31 -12.65 7.12
N ARG A 15 17.73 -12.23 5.92
CA ARG A 15 16.89 -11.58 4.90
C ARG A 15 17.13 -12.12 3.48
N ASP A 16 17.94 -13.16 3.36
CA ASP A 16 18.35 -13.80 2.10
C ASP A 16 17.15 -14.31 1.28
N ARG A 17 16.06 -14.71 1.93
CA ARG A 17 14.86 -15.24 1.27
C ARG A 17 13.82 -14.18 0.85
N VAL A 18 14.02 -12.92 1.23
CA VAL A 18 13.08 -11.82 0.90
C VAL A 18 13.66 -10.81 -0.11
N SER A 19 14.87 -11.09 -0.60
CA SER A 19 15.53 -10.32 -1.64
C SER A 19 15.62 -11.15 -2.93
N PRO A 20 15.24 -10.60 -4.10
CA PRO A 20 14.72 -9.24 -4.32
C PRO A 20 13.23 -9.09 -3.89
N PRO A 21 12.79 -7.87 -3.56
CA PRO A 21 11.41 -7.61 -3.19
C PRO A 21 10.46 -7.87 -4.36
N GLY A 22 9.40 -8.64 -4.08
CA GLY A 22 8.30 -8.84 -5.02
C GLY A 22 7.40 -7.62 -5.19
N VAL A 23 6.57 -7.66 -6.24
CA VAL A 23 5.51 -6.69 -6.51
C VAL A 23 4.16 -7.39 -6.39
N MET A 24 3.17 -6.69 -5.86
CA MET A 24 1.80 -7.13 -5.74
C MET A 24 0.88 -6.11 -6.40
N ILE A 25 -0.22 -6.59 -6.98
CA ILE A 25 -1.24 -5.72 -7.56
C ILE A 25 -2.45 -5.58 -6.63
N ARG A 26 -3.16 -4.45 -6.72
CA ARG A 26 -4.49 -4.25 -6.13
C ARG A 26 -5.45 -3.77 -7.21
N PRO A 27 -6.73 -4.20 -7.19
CA PRO A 27 -7.41 -4.95 -6.12
C PRO A 27 -7.01 -6.43 -6.03
N TYR A 28 -7.19 -7.03 -4.85
CA TYR A 28 -6.95 -8.46 -4.61
C TYR A 28 -8.18 -9.08 -3.96
N LEU A 29 -8.86 -9.95 -4.71
CA LEU A 29 -10.03 -10.69 -4.25
C LEU A 29 -9.69 -12.18 -4.14
N ASN A 30 -9.81 -12.91 -5.26
CA ASN A 30 -9.58 -14.35 -5.34
C ASN A 30 -8.48 -14.69 -6.37
N GLY A 31 -7.41 -13.89 -6.39
CA GLY A 31 -6.30 -14.03 -7.33
C GLY A 31 -6.01 -12.76 -8.11
N PHE A 32 -5.25 -12.90 -9.20
CA PHE A 32 -4.78 -11.79 -10.04
C PHE A 32 -5.56 -11.62 -11.34
N THR A 33 -6.50 -12.53 -11.62
CA THR A 33 -7.40 -12.41 -12.78
C THR A 33 -8.52 -11.44 -12.43
N ILE A 34 -8.60 -10.35 -13.18
CA ILE A 34 -9.67 -9.36 -13.05
C ILE A 34 -10.59 -9.53 -14.25
N ALA A 35 -11.80 -10.01 -13.98
CA ALA A 35 -12.83 -10.20 -14.98
C ALA A 35 -14.13 -9.58 -14.46
N PHE A 36 -14.72 -8.69 -15.26
CA PHE A 36 -15.96 -8.01 -14.96
C PHE A 36 -16.66 -7.59 -16.25
N ASN A 37 -17.94 -7.25 -16.15
CA ASN A 37 -18.71 -6.69 -17.23
C ASN A 37 -19.06 -5.22 -16.90
N VAL A 38 -18.63 -4.30 -17.76
CA VAL A 38 -18.83 -2.86 -17.58
C VAL A 38 -20.31 -2.51 -17.36
N SER A 39 -21.21 -3.17 -18.10
CA SER A 39 -22.67 -2.93 -18.02
C SER A 39 -23.33 -3.48 -16.75
N GLN A 40 -22.62 -4.32 -15.97
CA GLN A 40 -23.17 -4.97 -14.78
C GLN A 40 -22.39 -4.53 -13.52
N PRO A 41 -22.86 -3.51 -12.78
CA PRO A 41 -22.14 -2.94 -11.63
C PRO A 41 -21.77 -3.94 -10.55
N ASN A 42 -22.65 -4.90 -10.28
CA ASN A 42 -22.42 -5.98 -9.32
C ASN A 42 -21.17 -6.82 -9.62
N THR A 43 -20.73 -6.90 -10.89
CA THR A 43 -19.53 -7.66 -11.26
C THR A 43 -18.24 -6.95 -10.91
N TRP A 44 -18.22 -5.61 -10.91
CA TRP A 44 -17.02 -4.83 -10.61
C TRP A 44 -17.00 -4.16 -9.22
N GLN A 45 -18.16 -4.02 -8.57
CA GLN A 45 -18.28 -3.43 -7.25
C GLN A 45 -17.31 -4.02 -6.22
N PRO A 46 -17.09 -5.34 -6.13
CA PRO A 46 -16.15 -5.91 -5.16
C PRO A 46 -14.71 -5.43 -5.34
N TYR A 47 -14.28 -5.16 -6.59
CA TYR A 47 -12.94 -4.63 -6.86
C TYR A 47 -12.82 -3.18 -6.40
N VAL A 48 -13.86 -2.38 -6.63
CA VAL A 48 -13.94 -0.98 -6.20
C VAL A 48 -13.94 -0.89 -4.66
N ASP A 49 -14.71 -1.73 -3.99
CA ASP A 49 -14.78 -1.77 -2.53
C ASP A 49 -13.43 -2.19 -1.93
N SER A 50 -12.77 -3.19 -2.52
CA SER A 50 -11.42 -3.62 -2.15
C SER A 50 -10.40 -2.48 -2.27
N MET A 51 -10.51 -1.66 -3.32
CA MET A 51 -9.64 -0.50 -3.56
C MET A 51 -9.87 0.61 -2.55
N HIS A 52 -11.14 0.97 -2.27
CA HIS A 52 -11.47 1.97 -1.24
C HIS A 52 -10.99 1.52 0.14
N HIS A 53 -11.24 0.26 0.49
CA HIS A 53 -10.79 -0.29 1.77
C HIS A 53 -9.26 -0.26 1.89
N PHE A 54 -8.53 -0.59 0.82
CA PHE A 54 -7.08 -0.52 0.80
C PHE A 54 -6.55 0.93 0.92
N LEU A 55 -7.19 1.88 0.23
CA LEU A 55 -6.77 3.27 0.20
C LEU A 55 -7.20 4.11 1.41
N ALA A 56 -8.12 3.63 2.25
CA ALA A 56 -8.59 4.36 3.44
C ALA A 56 -7.45 4.76 4.39
N ALA A 57 -6.40 3.95 4.50
CA ALA A 57 -5.23 4.28 5.32
C ALA A 57 -4.35 5.40 4.72
N TYR A 58 -4.52 5.70 3.42
CA TYR A 58 -3.77 6.70 2.66
C TYR A 58 -4.55 7.99 2.45
N ASP A 59 -5.76 8.11 2.98
CA ASP A 59 -6.53 9.34 2.91
C ASP A 59 -5.71 10.52 3.48
N ASP A 60 -5.76 11.66 2.77
CA ASP A 60 -4.82 12.77 2.97
C ASP A 60 -4.79 13.25 4.43
N LYS A 61 -5.95 13.36 5.09
CA LYS A 61 -6.05 13.73 6.52
C LYS A 61 -5.38 12.72 7.44
N VAL A 62 -5.57 11.42 7.19
CA VAL A 62 -4.98 10.34 8.00
C VAL A 62 -3.46 10.37 7.87
N GLN A 63 -2.95 10.66 6.67
CA GLN A 63 -1.53 10.77 6.40
C GLN A 63 -0.92 12.01 7.05
N GLU A 64 -1.60 13.15 7.00
CA GLU A 64 -1.16 14.40 7.63
C GLU A 64 -1.09 14.29 9.16
N GLU A 65 -2.02 13.55 9.79
CA GLU A 65 -2.03 13.33 11.24
C GLU A 65 -0.95 12.35 11.71
N LYS A 66 -0.63 11.30 10.93
CA LYS A 66 0.24 10.19 11.38
C LYS A 66 1.68 10.27 10.89
N ASN A 67 1.90 10.88 9.73
CA ASN A 67 3.16 10.79 9.00
C ASN A 67 3.73 12.19 8.70
N ILE A 68 5.00 12.25 8.31
CA ILE A 68 5.68 13.52 7.97
C ILE A 68 5.91 13.67 6.47
N GLU A 69 6.02 14.91 6.02
CA GLU A 69 6.48 15.20 4.66
C GLU A 69 7.97 14.86 4.53
N CYS A 70 8.30 14.08 3.51
CA CYS A 70 9.68 13.68 3.20
C CYS A 70 10.12 14.28 1.87
N VAL A 71 11.44 14.46 1.72
CA VAL A 71 12.04 14.92 0.47
C VAL A 71 12.02 13.79 -0.57
N PRO A 72 11.35 13.96 -1.73
CA PRO A 72 11.31 12.93 -2.77
C PRO A 72 12.71 12.60 -3.32
N GLY A 73 12.93 11.33 -3.67
CA GLY A 73 14.17 10.87 -4.31
C GLY A 73 15.38 10.73 -3.37
N GLN A 74 15.22 10.97 -2.07
CA GLN A 74 16.27 10.81 -1.08
C GLN A 74 15.90 9.74 -0.06
N TYR A 75 16.92 9.05 0.47
CA TYR A 75 16.70 8.10 1.56
C TYR A 75 16.36 8.84 2.85
N PHE A 76 15.25 8.44 3.47
CA PHE A 76 14.88 8.92 4.79
C PHE A 76 15.50 8.04 5.88
N ILE A 77 16.78 8.31 6.20
CA ILE A 77 17.55 7.54 7.19
C ILE A 77 17.31 8.14 8.57
N GLN A 78 16.70 7.36 9.46
CA GLN A 78 16.50 7.73 10.86
C GLN A 78 17.49 6.97 11.75
N GLY A 79 18.39 7.72 12.37
CA GLY A 79 19.24 7.25 13.45
C GLY A 79 18.48 7.13 14.78
N GLY A 80 19.20 6.96 15.88
CA GLY A 80 18.61 6.74 17.20
C GLY A 80 18.61 5.27 17.61
N ASN A 81 18.12 4.99 18.81
CA ASN A 81 18.06 3.63 19.33
C ASN A 81 16.93 2.84 18.64
N ASP A 82 17.08 1.53 18.46
CA ASP A 82 16.08 0.72 17.74
C ASP A 82 14.70 0.70 18.42
N SER A 83 14.65 1.02 19.72
CA SER A 83 13.43 1.12 20.52
C SER A 83 12.63 2.40 20.30
N GLU A 84 13.19 3.40 19.63
CA GLU A 84 12.50 4.67 19.37
C GLU A 84 11.51 4.53 18.22
N GLU A 85 10.35 5.17 18.37
CA GLU A 85 9.33 5.17 17.33
C GLU A 85 9.80 6.01 16.13
N LYS A 86 10.04 5.34 15.01
CA LYS A 86 10.47 5.97 13.76
C LYS A 86 9.26 6.55 13.03
N LYS A 87 9.43 7.76 12.48
CA LYS A 87 8.41 8.43 11.66
C LYS A 87 8.34 7.81 10.26
N ALA A 88 7.18 7.84 9.63
CA ALA A 88 7.01 7.41 8.25
C ALA A 88 6.76 8.61 7.32
N CYS A 89 7.13 8.45 6.05
CA CYS A 89 6.85 9.43 5.01
C CYS A 89 5.39 9.34 4.57
N GLN A 90 4.76 10.50 4.38
CA GLN A 90 3.40 10.59 3.87
C GLN A 90 3.29 10.02 2.45
N PHE A 91 2.20 9.29 2.20
CA PHE A 91 1.73 8.95 0.86
C PHE A 91 0.24 9.28 0.79
N LYS A 92 -0.08 10.43 0.22
CA LYS A 92 -1.46 10.92 0.10
C LYS A 92 -2.17 10.24 -1.05
N ARG A 93 -3.42 9.83 -0.83
CA ARG A 93 -4.27 9.17 -1.81
C ARG A 93 -4.47 10.03 -3.06
N SER A 94 -4.49 11.35 -2.90
CA SER A 94 -4.54 12.32 -4.00
C SER A 94 -3.38 12.21 -5.00
N LEU A 95 -2.22 11.67 -4.61
CA LEU A 95 -1.08 11.43 -5.50
C LEU A 95 -1.40 10.43 -6.62
N LEU A 96 -2.40 9.57 -6.43
CA LEU A 96 -2.87 8.61 -7.44
C LEU A 96 -3.76 9.26 -8.51
N GLN A 97 -4.01 10.57 -8.44
CA GLN A 97 -4.77 11.35 -9.41
C GLN A 97 -6.13 10.70 -9.73
N ASN A 98 -6.43 10.41 -11.00
CA ASN A 98 -7.69 9.81 -11.43
C ASN A 98 -7.95 8.44 -10.80
N CYS A 99 -6.90 7.73 -10.39
CA CYS A 99 -6.98 6.43 -9.71
C CYS A 99 -7.03 6.55 -8.18
N SER A 100 -7.15 7.76 -7.65
CA SER A 100 -7.35 7.99 -6.22
C SER A 100 -8.71 7.51 -5.76
N GLY A 101 -9.75 7.51 -6.59
CA GLY A 101 -11.11 7.26 -6.11
C GLY A 101 -11.80 8.49 -5.52
N ILE A 102 -11.18 9.68 -5.64
CA ILE A 102 -11.75 10.97 -5.20
C ILE A 102 -12.62 11.55 -6.31
N GLU A 103 -12.06 11.74 -7.51
CA GLU A 103 -12.80 12.25 -8.67
C GLU A 103 -13.65 11.16 -9.33
N ASP A 104 -13.07 9.96 -9.48
CA ASP A 104 -13.77 8.78 -10.00
C ASP A 104 -13.84 7.69 -8.92
N PRO A 105 -14.96 7.60 -8.17
CA PRO A 105 -15.10 6.61 -7.10
C PRO A 105 -15.15 5.16 -7.62
N THR A 106 -15.28 4.97 -8.94
CA THR A 106 -15.29 3.64 -9.57
C THR A 106 -13.91 3.21 -10.07
N PHE A 107 -12.87 4.02 -9.89
CA PHE A 107 -11.51 3.72 -10.34
C PHE A 107 -11.46 3.29 -11.83
N GLY A 108 -12.27 3.90 -12.69
CA GLY A 108 -12.38 3.58 -14.11
C GLY A 108 -13.08 2.26 -14.48
N TYR A 109 -13.54 1.46 -13.50
CA TYR A 109 -14.26 0.21 -13.77
C TYR A 109 -15.58 0.45 -14.52
N SER A 110 -16.29 1.53 -14.21
CA SER A 110 -17.54 1.91 -14.89
C SER A 110 -17.35 2.29 -16.37
N LYS A 111 -16.12 2.64 -16.77
CA LYS A 111 -15.75 3.04 -18.14
C LYS A 111 -15.03 1.92 -18.90
N GLY A 112 -14.81 0.76 -18.27
CA GLY A 112 -14.00 -0.32 -18.84
C GLY A 112 -12.50 -0.03 -18.90
N GLN A 113 -12.03 0.97 -18.15
CA GLN A 113 -10.61 1.35 -18.06
C GLN A 113 -10.17 1.29 -16.58
N PRO A 114 -10.06 0.09 -15.99
CA PRO A 114 -9.85 -0.06 -14.55
C PRO A 114 -8.43 0.36 -14.14
N CYS A 115 -8.32 1.07 -13.02
CA CYS A 115 -7.06 1.35 -12.37
C CYS A 115 -6.56 0.12 -11.58
N ILE A 116 -5.29 -0.21 -11.77
CA ILE A 116 -4.58 -1.26 -11.01
C ILE A 116 -3.42 -0.61 -10.26
N LEU A 117 -3.37 -0.79 -8.94
CA LEU A 117 -2.28 -0.26 -8.13
C LEU A 117 -1.16 -1.29 -8.02
N LEU A 118 0.07 -0.84 -8.25
CA LEU A 118 1.26 -1.62 -8.00
C LEU A 118 1.82 -1.29 -6.62
N LYS A 119 2.09 -2.33 -5.83
CA LYS A 119 2.67 -2.22 -4.49
C LYS A 119 3.94 -3.06 -4.41
N MET A 120 5.03 -2.45 -3.97
CA MET A 120 6.27 -3.15 -3.68
C MET A 120 6.25 -3.77 -2.27
N ASN A 121 6.80 -4.96 -2.11
CA ASN A 121 6.93 -5.59 -0.80
C ASN A 121 8.04 -4.90 0.00
N ARG A 122 7.71 -4.43 1.20
CA ARG A 122 8.67 -3.80 2.12
C ARG A 122 9.66 -4.83 2.62
N VAL A 123 10.95 -4.51 2.51
CA VAL A 123 12.05 -5.24 3.15
C VAL A 123 12.58 -4.34 4.25
N LEU A 124 12.63 -4.86 5.49
CA LEU A 124 13.30 -4.19 6.61
C LEU A 124 14.80 -4.24 6.42
#